data_AF-A0A9D7RL41-F1
#
_entry.id   AF-A0A9D7RL41-F1
#
_cell.length_a   1.000
_cell.length_b   1.000
_cell.length_c   1.000
_cell.angle_alpha   90.00
_cell.angle_beta   90.00
_cell.angle_gamma   90.00
#
_symmetry.space_group_name_H-M   'P 1'
#
loop_
_entity.id
_entity.type
_entity.pdbx_description
1 polymer ?
#
loop_
_entity_poly.entity_id
_entity_poly.type
_entity_poly.pdbx_seq_one_letter_code
_entity_poly.pdbx_strand_id
1 'polypeptide(L)'
;MTDLGNRREYLGASEIGAAMGYSPWETRHDLWEYKTGRRAAKKQTPQMARGHDLEPVIAKLYMRKTGRPVVATQVEFIHPDLPWLRYHADGTTIRELELGDHQEGLLEFKAPGLKAIRDYLDAGLPTDYVFQLHAGMMLAKKPFISAAAYDYETHQVHHFDVDQDAKFQELILAGAEEFWWHVENDTPPPAQVSTIEIPVVNGELVVLQGKAYDELADLLVCSKSSRIMAEAEEERVIAEIKRVMIAQELGLVQLGRNVRISWKPGGIQVRTEGDKILSWTEEVVQHLCLGDLEQAVKMAAGYSRKTFQKEIHVRSFRPTFYGEAKEEIDNAAQ
;
A
#
# COMPACT_ATOMS: atom_id res chain seq x y z
N MET A 1 -0.93 -18.91 -26.82
CA MET A 1 0.27 -19.15 -26.00
C MET A 1 1.44 -18.91 -26.92
N THR A 2 1.98 -17.69 -26.89
CA THR A 2 3.17 -17.31 -27.67
C THR A 2 4.31 -18.20 -27.19
N ASP A 3 4.87 -19.00 -28.09
CA ASP A 3 6.06 -19.79 -27.79
C ASP A 3 7.19 -18.78 -27.53
N LEU A 4 7.51 -18.54 -26.25
CA LEU A 4 8.50 -17.55 -25.81
C LEU A 4 9.94 -17.93 -26.23
N GLY A 5 10.11 -18.97 -27.03
CA GLY A 5 11.39 -19.52 -27.44
C GLY A 5 12.21 -20.00 -26.25
N ASN A 6 13.41 -20.46 -26.53
CA ASN A 6 14.38 -20.74 -25.48
C ASN A 6 14.83 -19.41 -24.86
N ARG A 7 14.31 -19.08 -23.66
CA ARG A 7 14.66 -17.89 -22.86
C ARG A 7 16.16 -17.66 -22.61
N ARG A 8 17.02 -18.63 -22.98
CA ARG A 8 18.48 -18.50 -22.93
C ARG A 8 19.06 -17.79 -24.16
N GLU A 9 18.37 -17.81 -25.29
CA GLU A 9 18.85 -17.29 -26.58
C GLU A 9 18.66 -15.79 -26.76
N TYR A 10 18.01 -15.14 -25.78
CA TYR A 10 17.84 -13.70 -25.77
C TYR A 10 17.89 -13.15 -24.35
N LEU A 11 18.24 -11.87 -24.23
CA LEU A 11 18.13 -11.04 -23.04
C LEU A 11 16.79 -10.30 -23.08
N GLY A 12 15.93 -10.58 -22.11
CA GLY A 12 14.65 -9.89 -21.96
C GLY A 12 14.77 -8.59 -21.16
N ALA A 13 13.92 -7.60 -21.42
CA ALA A 13 13.91 -6.33 -20.66
C ALA A 13 13.87 -6.53 -19.12
N SER A 14 13.13 -7.53 -18.62
CA SER A 14 13.05 -7.85 -17.20
C SER A 14 14.37 -8.36 -16.59
N GLU A 15 15.31 -8.81 -17.43
CA GLU A 15 16.63 -9.31 -17.03
C GLU A 15 17.70 -8.20 -17.13
N ILE A 16 17.37 -7.05 -17.71
CA ILE A 16 18.30 -5.92 -17.85
C ILE A 16 18.78 -5.44 -16.49
N GLY A 17 17.91 -5.35 -15.48
CA GLY A 17 18.35 -4.99 -14.13
C GLY A 17 19.43 -5.93 -13.58
N ALA A 18 19.30 -7.24 -13.81
CA ALA A 18 20.27 -8.24 -13.36
C ALA A 18 21.55 -8.20 -14.21
N ALA A 19 21.41 -8.07 -15.54
CA ALA A 19 22.53 -7.82 -16.43
C ALA A 19 23.30 -6.60 -15.94
N MET A 20 22.65 -5.46 -15.73
CA MET A 20 23.26 -4.22 -15.25
C MET A 20 23.77 -4.27 -13.80
N GLY A 21 23.55 -5.36 -13.04
CA GLY A 21 24.03 -5.51 -11.66
C GLY A 21 23.17 -4.80 -10.59
N TYR A 22 21.94 -4.42 -10.93
CA TYR A 22 21.01 -3.67 -10.08
C TYR A 22 19.78 -4.48 -9.65
N SER A 23 19.69 -5.77 -9.99
CA SER A 23 18.58 -6.61 -9.54
C SER A 23 18.80 -7.11 -8.11
N PRO A 24 17.81 -6.98 -7.21
CA PRO A 24 17.87 -7.59 -5.88
C PRO A 24 17.59 -9.09 -5.90
N TRP A 25 17.14 -9.64 -7.04
CA TRP A 25 16.66 -11.01 -7.16
C TRP A 25 17.66 -11.97 -7.82
N GLU A 26 18.58 -11.44 -8.60
CA GLU A 26 19.52 -12.22 -9.42
C GLU A 26 20.78 -11.41 -9.69
N THR A 27 21.94 -12.01 -9.44
CA THR A 27 23.21 -11.35 -9.75
C THR A 27 23.54 -11.46 -11.24
N ARG A 28 24.42 -10.57 -11.74
CA ARG A 28 24.94 -10.62 -13.12
C ARG A 28 25.57 -11.99 -13.44
N HIS A 29 26.28 -12.59 -12.48
CA HIS A 29 26.87 -13.92 -12.63
C HIS A 29 25.82 -15.03 -12.67
N ASP A 30 24.80 -14.98 -11.80
CA ASP A 30 23.68 -15.95 -11.83
C ASP A 30 22.95 -15.94 -13.18
N LEU A 31 22.72 -14.75 -13.73
CA LEU A 31 22.10 -14.59 -15.05
C LEU A 31 22.99 -15.17 -16.15
N TRP A 32 24.31 -14.91 -16.12
CA TRP A 32 25.25 -15.49 -17.07
C TRP A 32 25.24 -17.02 -17.04
N GLU A 33 25.32 -17.63 -15.84
CA GLU A 33 25.22 -19.09 -15.69
C GLU A 33 23.93 -19.64 -16.30
N TYR A 34 22.81 -18.91 -16.16
CA TYR A 34 21.54 -19.31 -16.74
C TYR A 34 21.57 -19.25 -18.27
N LYS A 35 22.08 -18.15 -18.85
CA LYS A 35 22.17 -17.96 -20.31
C LYS A 35 23.12 -18.97 -20.96
N THR A 36 24.23 -19.31 -20.31
CA THR A 36 25.17 -20.34 -20.80
C THR A 36 24.78 -21.78 -20.45
N GLY A 37 23.61 -21.99 -19.85
CA GLY A 37 23.09 -23.34 -19.55
C GLY A 37 23.70 -24.05 -18.34
N ARG A 38 24.54 -23.38 -17.55
CA ARG A 38 25.10 -23.90 -16.29
C ARG A 38 24.09 -23.91 -15.15
N ARG A 39 23.08 -23.05 -15.22
CA ARG A 39 21.97 -22.95 -14.27
C ARG A 39 20.65 -23.36 -14.91
N ALA A 40 19.83 -24.07 -14.14
CA ALA A 40 18.48 -24.46 -14.54
C ALA A 40 17.56 -23.23 -14.62
N ALA A 41 16.55 -23.29 -15.50
CA ALA A 41 15.54 -22.25 -15.56
C ALA A 41 14.79 -22.11 -14.23
N LYS A 42 14.47 -20.87 -13.84
CA LYS A 42 13.58 -20.61 -12.71
C LYS A 42 12.23 -21.27 -12.98
N LYS A 43 11.76 -22.09 -12.03
CA LYS A 43 10.43 -22.69 -12.11
C LYS A 43 9.38 -21.60 -11.98
N GLN A 44 8.33 -21.67 -12.79
CA GLN A 44 7.17 -20.81 -12.62
C GLN A 44 6.60 -21.00 -11.22
N THR A 45 6.45 -19.91 -10.48
CA THR A 45 5.83 -19.93 -9.15
C THR A 45 4.32 -19.68 -9.29
N PRO A 46 3.50 -20.10 -8.30
CA PRO A 46 2.08 -19.74 -8.28
C PRO A 46 1.83 -18.23 -8.36
N GLN A 47 2.75 -17.42 -7.83
CA GLN A 47 2.69 -15.96 -7.88
C GLN A 47 2.89 -15.43 -9.32
N MET A 48 3.81 -16.03 -10.09
CA MET A 48 4.02 -15.67 -11.50
C MET A 48 2.82 -16.08 -12.35
N ALA A 49 2.29 -17.30 -12.15
CA ALA A 49 1.10 -17.77 -12.87
C ALA A 49 -0.12 -16.87 -12.61
N ARG A 50 -0.38 -16.56 -11.32
CA ARG A 50 -1.45 -15.64 -10.93
C ARG A 50 -1.29 -14.25 -11.53
N GLY A 51 -0.05 -13.75 -11.63
CA GLY A 51 0.22 -12.47 -12.28
C GLY A 51 -0.27 -12.44 -13.72
N HIS A 52 0.03 -13.48 -14.48
CA HIS A 52 -0.42 -13.63 -15.87
C HIS A 52 -1.95 -13.72 -15.97
N ASP A 53 -2.58 -14.54 -15.12
CA ASP A 53 -4.05 -14.69 -15.09
C ASP A 53 -4.77 -13.36 -14.78
N LEU A 54 -4.11 -12.45 -14.08
CA LEU A 54 -4.66 -11.15 -13.69
C LEU A 54 -4.48 -10.06 -14.75
N GLU A 55 -3.64 -10.23 -15.76
CA GLU A 55 -3.39 -9.19 -16.79
C GLU A 55 -4.69 -8.61 -17.39
N PRO A 56 -5.73 -9.40 -17.77
CA PRO A 56 -6.98 -8.85 -18.28
C PRO A 56 -7.74 -8.02 -17.25
N VAL A 57 -7.63 -8.38 -15.96
CA VAL A 57 -8.25 -7.65 -14.85
C VAL A 57 -7.55 -6.31 -14.64
N ILE A 58 -6.21 -6.32 -14.69
CA ILE A 58 -5.37 -5.12 -14.58
C ILE A 58 -5.67 -4.16 -15.72
N ALA A 59 -5.70 -4.64 -16.97
CA ALA A 59 -6.07 -3.84 -18.14
C ALA A 59 -7.44 -3.15 -17.95
N LYS A 60 -8.44 -3.89 -17.48
CA LYS A 60 -9.79 -3.35 -17.25
C LYS A 60 -9.83 -2.32 -16.13
N LEU A 61 -9.05 -2.52 -15.06
CA LEU A 61 -8.95 -1.58 -13.94
C LEU A 61 -8.17 -0.31 -14.35
N TYR A 62 -7.09 -0.47 -15.11
CA TYR A 62 -6.31 0.63 -15.68
C TYR A 62 -7.19 1.56 -16.50
N MET A 63 -7.93 1.02 -17.48
CA MET A 63 -8.84 1.82 -18.31
C MET A 63 -9.88 2.58 -17.48
N ARG A 64 -10.44 1.96 -16.44
CA ARG A 64 -11.39 2.61 -15.54
C ARG A 64 -10.75 3.73 -14.70
N LYS A 65 -9.52 3.52 -14.24
CA LYS A 65 -8.80 4.45 -13.35
C LYS A 65 -8.28 5.67 -14.12
N THR A 66 -7.69 5.45 -15.29
CA THR A 66 -7.00 6.50 -16.07
C THR A 66 -7.86 7.11 -17.17
N GLY A 67 -8.92 6.41 -17.59
CA GLY A 67 -9.70 6.77 -18.78
C GLY A 67 -8.97 6.50 -20.10
N ARG A 68 -7.73 5.99 -20.08
CA ARG A 68 -6.92 5.72 -21.27
C ARG A 68 -7.24 4.34 -21.83
N PRO A 69 -7.31 4.16 -23.16
CA PRO A 69 -7.59 2.87 -23.76
C PRO A 69 -6.39 1.91 -23.64
N VAL A 70 -6.66 0.61 -23.56
CA VAL A 70 -5.68 -0.44 -23.82
C VAL A 70 -5.85 -0.85 -25.28
N VAL A 71 -4.87 -0.53 -26.13
CA VAL A 71 -5.00 -0.63 -27.60
C VAL A 71 -4.64 -2.03 -28.11
N ALA A 72 -3.52 -2.58 -27.63
CA ALA A 72 -3.09 -3.94 -27.92
C ALA A 72 -2.55 -4.59 -26.64
N THR A 73 -2.52 -5.92 -26.62
CA THR A 73 -2.00 -6.73 -25.50
C THR A 73 -0.99 -7.74 -26.00
N GLN A 74 -0.01 -8.11 -25.17
CA GLN A 74 0.98 -9.16 -25.45
C GLN A 74 1.77 -8.90 -26.75
N VAL A 75 2.48 -7.77 -26.79
CA VAL A 75 3.22 -7.29 -27.98
C VAL A 75 4.72 -7.56 -27.80
N GLU A 76 5.35 -8.23 -28.77
CA GLU A 76 6.80 -8.45 -28.79
C GLU A 76 7.52 -7.35 -29.59
N PHE A 77 8.63 -6.86 -29.02
CA PHE A 77 9.57 -5.95 -29.66
C PHE A 77 10.97 -6.57 -29.63
N ILE A 78 11.65 -6.57 -30.78
CA ILE A 78 13.00 -7.11 -30.96
C ILE A 78 13.88 -5.99 -31.48
N HIS A 79 15.09 -5.84 -30.94
CA HIS A 79 16.03 -4.84 -31.44
C HIS A 79 16.41 -5.15 -32.90
N PRO A 80 16.36 -4.17 -33.83
CA PRO A 80 16.57 -4.42 -35.25
C PRO A 80 17.95 -5.02 -35.58
N ASP A 81 18.99 -4.56 -34.85
CA ASP A 81 20.37 -4.98 -35.10
C ASP A 81 20.89 -6.00 -34.07
N LEU A 82 20.15 -6.25 -32.98
CA LEU A 82 20.55 -7.11 -31.86
C LEU A 82 19.41 -8.09 -31.56
N PRO A 83 19.21 -9.16 -32.36
CA PRO A 83 18.02 -10.02 -32.26
C PRO A 83 17.92 -10.80 -30.94
N TRP A 84 19.01 -10.84 -30.17
CA TRP A 84 19.06 -11.34 -28.81
C TRP A 84 18.49 -10.36 -27.78
N LEU A 85 18.19 -9.11 -28.11
CA LEU A 85 17.60 -8.14 -27.17
C LEU A 85 16.10 -7.98 -27.45
N ARG A 86 15.27 -8.31 -26.46
CA ARG A 86 13.80 -8.40 -26.64
C ARG A 86 13.00 -7.83 -25.48
N TYR A 87 11.80 -7.36 -25.79
CA TYR A 87 10.80 -6.94 -24.81
C TYR A 87 9.43 -7.51 -25.17
N HIS A 88 8.71 -7.99 -24.16
CA HIS A 88 7.33 -8.43 -24.27
C HIS A 88 6.51 -7.46 -23.44
N ALA A 89 5.78 -6.56 -24.10
CA ALA A 89 4.90 -5.61 -23.45
C ALA A 89 3.56 -6.27 -23.14
N ASP A 90 3.02 -6.01 -21.95
CA ASP A 90 1.69 -6.50 -21.58
C ASP A 90 0.60 -5.79 -22.39
N GLY A 91 0.85 -4.54 -22.80
CA GLY A 91 0.04 -3.86 -23.80
C GLY A 91 0.56 -2.51 -24.26
N THR A 92 -0.30 -1.79 -24.96
CA THR A 92 -0.08 -0.41 -25.41
C THR A 92 -1.25 0.47 -25.00
N THR A 93 -0.99 1.76 -24.83
CA THR A 93 -1.99 2.74 -24.44
C THR A 93 -1.78 4.06 -25.17
N ILE A 94 -2.73 4.98 -25.01
CA ILE A 94 -2.66 6.33 -25.57
C ILE A 94 -2.92 7.31 -24.42
N ARG A 95 -2.09 8.35 -24.32
CA ARG A 95 -2.38 9.51 -23.47
C ARG A 95 -2.61 10.73 -24.35
N GLU A 96 -3.66 11.48 -24.01
CA GLU A 96 -3.91 12.79 -24.60
C GLU A 96 -2.90 13.80 -24.04
N LEU A 97 -2.46 14.70 -24.91
CA LEU A 97 -1.65 15.87 -24.58
C LEU A 97 -2.49 17.14 -24.69
N GLU A 98 -1.88 18.27 -24.37
CA GLU A 98 -2.49 19.58 -24.63
C GLU A 98 -2.78 19.76 -26.13
N LEU A 99 -3.76 20.61 -26.44
CA LEU A 99 -4.13 20.98 -27.82
C LEU A 99 -4.71 19.83 -28.68
N GLY A 100 -5.07 18.69 -28.07
CA GLY A 100 -5.68 17.56 -28.78
C GLY A 100 -4.68 16.68 -29.54
N ASP A 101 -3.39 16.79 -29.20
CA ASP A 101 -2.37 15.83 -29.65
C ASP A 101 -2.37 14.58 -28.75
N HIS A 102 -1.78 13.48 -29.20
CA HIS A 102 -1.72 12.25 -28.42
C HIS A 102 -0.39 11.53 -28.58
N GLN A 103 -0.02 10.76 -27.55
CA GLN A 103 1.13 9.87 -27.58
C GLN A 103 0.69 8.44 -27.35
N GLU A 104 1.18 7.55 -28.20
CA GLU A 104 1.15 6.12 -27.93
C GLU A 104 2.27 5.74 -26.96
N GLY A 105 1.94 4.95 -25.94
CA GLY A 105 2.88 4.43 -24.97
C GLY A 105 2.68 2.94 -24.73
N LEU A 106 3.50 2.41 -23.83
CA LEU A 106 3.47 1.01 -23.42
C LEU A 106 2.68 0.84 -22.11
N LEU A 107 2.27 -0.40 -21.84
CA LEU A 107 1.75 -0.84 -20.56
C LEU A 107 2.55 -2.03 -20.06
N GLU A 108 2.87 -1.97 -18.77
CA GLU A 108 3.50 -3.07 -18.03
C GLU A 108 2.68 -3.33 -16.76
N PHE A 109 2.19 -4.55 -16.64
CA PHE A 109 1.30 -5.00 -15.59
C PHE A 109 2.08 -5.76 -14.53
N LYS A 110 1.87 -5.40 -13.27
CA LYS A 110 2.38 -6.16 -12.13
C LYS A 110 1.24 -6.48 -11.18
N ALA A 111 1.28 -7.67 -10.61
CA ALA A 111 0.38 -8.07 -9.53
C ALA A 111 1.18 -8.41 -8.26
N PRO A 112 1.91 -7.43 -7.68
CA PRO A 112 2.88 -7.66 -6.62
C PRO A 112 2.21 -7.87 -5.26
N GLY A 113 2.97 -8.27 -4.23
CA GLY A 113 2.43 -8.37 -2.87
C GLY A 113 2.11 -7.01 -2.25
N LEU A 114 1.29 -6.99 -1.20
CA LEU A 114 0.85 -5.74 -0.52
C LEU A 114 2.01 -4.87 -0.02
N LYS A 115 3.11 -5.48 0.44
CA LYS A 115 4.31 -4.73 0.84
C LYS A 115 4.87 -3.92 -0.34
N ALA A 116 5.01 -4.54 -1.51
CA ALA A 116 5.55 -3.88 -2.68
C ALA A 116 4.63 -2.77 -3.20
N ILE A 117 3.29 -2.93 -3.12
CA ILE A 117 2.36 -1.83 -3.41
C ILE A 117 2.63 -0.63 -2.49
N ARG A 118 2.79 -0.85 -1.18
CA ARG A 118 3.12 0.22 -0.22
C ARG A 118 4.47 0.85 -0.56
N ASP A 119 5.51 0.04 -0.80
CA ASP A 119 6.83 0.55 -1.16
C ASP A 119 6.76 1.41 -2.44
N TYR A 120 5.96 1.04 -3.44
CA TYR A 120 5.79 1.82 -4.67
C TYR A 120 5.10 3.16 -4.43
N LEU A 121 4.06 3.16 -3.59
CA LEU A 121 3.34 4.39 -3.23
C LEU A 121 4.18 5.30 -2.32
N ASP A 122 5.02 4.72 -1.46
CA ASP A 122 5.83 5.48 -0.51
C ASP A 122 7.11 6.04 -1.12
N ALA A 123 7.86 5.21 -1.85
CA ALA A 123 9.22 5.52 -2.32
C ALA A 123 9.35 5.53 -3.84
N GLY A 124 8.34 5.06 -4.57
CA GLY A 124 8.38 4.93 -6.01
C GLY A 124 8.83 3.56 -6.52
N LEU A 125 9.06 3.45 -7.83
CA LEU A 125 9.36 2.17 -8.46
C LEU A 125 10.79 1.70 -8.15
N PRO A 126 11.01 0.40 -7.90
CA PRO A 126 12.34 -0.14 -7.63
C PRO A 126 13.21 -0.09 -8.89
N THR A 127 14.52 0.03 -8.68
CA THR A 127 15.51 0.25 -9.74
C THR A 127 15.48 -0.79 -10.86
N ASP A 128 15.39 -2.07 -10.53
CA ASP A 128 15.34 -3.15 -11.52
C ASP A 128 14.10 -3.04 -12.42
N TYR A 129 13.00 -2.52 -11.86
CA TYR A 129 11.80 -2.26 -12.61
C TYR A 129 11.95 -1.05 -13.52
N VAL A 130 12.58 0.04 -13.05
CA VAL A 130 12.90 1.22 -13.90
C VAL A 130 13.78 0.80 -15.09
N PHE A 131 14.78 -0.06 -14.89
CA PHE A 131 15.58 -0.64 -15.98
C PHE A 131 14.71 -1.38 -17.01
N GLN A 132 13.79 -2.23 -16.55
CA GLN A 132 12.86 -2.94 -17.43
C GLN A 132 12.01 -1.97 -18.28
N LEU A 133 11.44 -0.94 -17.64
CA LEU A 133 10.58 0.04 -18.29
C LEU A 133 11.32 0.84 -19.36
N HIS A 134 12.52 1.34 -19.06
CA HIS A 134 13.33 2.08 -20.04
C HIS A 134 13.83 1.20 -21.18
N ALA A 135 14.22 -0.06 -20.92
CA ALA A 135 14.58 -1.00 -21.98
C ALA A 135 13.39 -1.28 -22.90
N GLY A 136 12.18 -1.42 -22.35
CA GLY A 136 10.95 -1.59 -23.13
C GLY A 136 10.64 -0.39 -24.02
N MET A 137 10.70 0.83 -23.46
CA MET A 137 10.50 2.07 -24.23
C MET A 137 11.52 2.23 -25.36
N MET A 138 12.79 1.94 -25.09
CA MET A 138 13.87 1.99 -26.08
C MET A 138 13.60 1.03 -27.25
N LEU A 139 13.27 -0.23 -26.95
CA LEU A 139 12.99 -1.26 -27.97
C LEU A 139 11.75 -0.95 -28.80
N ALA A 140 10.70 -0.45 -28.18
CA ALA A 140 9.45 -0.10 -28.85
C ALA A 140 9.46 1.29 -29.52
N LYS A 141 10.50 2.09 -29.26
CA LYS A 141 10.60 3.51 -29.65
C LYS A 141 9.36 4.31 -29.20
N LYS A 142 8.95 4.12 -27.95
CA LYS A 142 7.79 4.78 -27.35
C LYS A 142 8.23 5.85 -26.34
N PRO A 143 7.56 7.02 -26.31
CA PRO A 143 7.94 8.15 -25.46
C PRO A 143 7.64 7.95 -23.98
N PHE A 144 6.73 7.02 -23.64
CA PHE A 144 6.40 6.70 -22.25
C PHE A 144 5.94 5.25 -22.09
N ILE A 145 5.95 4.79 -20.85
CA ILE A 145 5.34 3.53 -20.41
C ILE A 145 4.59 3.77 -19.11
N SER A 146 3.40 3.18 -18.98
CA SER A 146 2.61 3.23 -17.75
C SER A 146 2.73 1.89 -17.03
N ALA A 147 3.40 1.92 -15.87
CA ALA A 147 3.53 0.77 -14.99
C ALA A 147 2.27 0.67 -14.12
N ALA A 148 1.48 -0.40 -14.29
CA ALA A 148 0.22 -0.60 -13.59
C ALA A 148 0.33 -1.75 -12.58
N ALA A 149 0.21 -1.43 -11.29
CA ALA A 149 0.34 -2.36 -10.18
C ALA A 149 -1.03 -2.67 -9.55
N TYR A 150 -1.43 -3.94 -9.56
CA TYR A 150 -2.68 -4.41 -8.97
C TYR A 150 -2.60 -4.55 -7.45
N ASP A 151 -3.53 -3.91 -6.77
CA ASP A 151 -3.71 -3.98 -5.33
C ASP A 151 -4.85 -4.96 -4.98
N TYR A 152 -4.47 -6.08 -4.38
CA TYR A 152 -5.37 -7.15 -3.97
C TYR A 152 -6.29 -6.77 -2.81
N GLU A 153 -5.88 -5.82 -1.97
CA GLU A 153 -6.64 -5.41 -0.78
C GLU A 153 -7.81 -4.51 -1.17
N THR A 154 -7.57 -3.58 -2.10
CA THR A 154 -8.56 -2.59 -2.51
C THR A 154 -9.27 -2.92 -3.83
N HIS A 155 -8.80 -3.95 -4.55
CA HIS A 155 -9.25 -4.28 -5.91
C HIS A 155 -9.10 -3.09 -6.88
N GLN A 156 -8.00 -2.36 -6.76
CA GLN A 156 -7.65 -1.22 -7.60
C GLN A 156 -6.32 -1.43 -8.33
N VAL A 157 -6.01 -0.51 -9.24
CA VAL A 157 -4.71 -0.41 -9.89
C VAL A 157 -4.12 0.95 -9.56
N HIS A 158 -2.88 0.93 -9.07
CA HIS A 158 -2.02 2.10 -8.97
C HIS A 158 -1.20 2.17 -10.26
N HIS A 159 -0.97 3.37 -10.79
CA HIS A 159 -0.22 3.52 -12.04
C HIS A 159 0.84 4.61 -11.92
N PHE A 160 1.97 4.38 -12.59
CA PHE A 160 3.10 5.28 -12.64
C PHE A 160 3.47 5.48 -14.10
N ASP A 161 3.33 6.70 -14.60
CA ASP A 161 3.81 7.05 -15.93
C ASP A 161 5.30 7.38 -15.85
N VAL A 162 6.08 6.71 -16.71
CA VAL A 162 7.52 6.90 -16.84
C VAL A 162 7.79 7.37 -18.26
N ASP A 163 8.38 8.55 -18.38
CA ASP A 163 8.80 9.10 -19.67
C ASP A 163 10.18 8.57 -20.05
N GLN A 164 10.45 8.53 -21.35
CA GLN A 164 11.76 8.12 -21.87
C GLN A 164 12.89 9.00 -21.34
N ASP A 165 14.05 8.38 -21.14
CA ASP A 165 15.31 9.07 -20.88
C ASP A 165 16.35 8.48 -21.83
N ALA A 166 16.72 9.25 -22.85
CA ALA A 166 17.62 8.81 -23.90
C ALA A 166 19.03 8.47 -23.36
N LYS A 167 19.55 9.26 -22.41
CA LYS A 167 20.88 9.03 -21.84
C LYS A 167 20.91 7.74 -21.04
N PHE A 168 19.88 7.52 -20.22
CA PHE A 168 19.77 6.28 -19.45
C PHE A 168 19.56 5.06 -20.36
N GLN A 169 18.78 5.19 -21.44
CA GLN A 169 18.57 4.13 -22.43
C GLN A 169 19.85 3.79 -23.21
N GLU A 170 20.69 4.78 -23.55
CA GLU A 170 22.01 4.53 -24.14
C GLU A 170 22.92 3.72 -23.20
N LEU A 171 22.91 4.04 -21.90
CA LEU A 171 23.66 3.27 -20.89
C LEU A 171 23.12 1.83 -20.74
N ILE A 172 21.80 1.65 -20.81
CA ILE A 172 21.17 0.33 -20.83
C ILE A 172 21.64 -0.48 -22.02
N LEU A 173 21.62 0.09 -23.23
CA LEU A 173 22.02 -0.61 -24.45
C LEU A 173 23.47 -1.05 -24.36
N ALA A 174 24.38 -0.13 -24.02
CA ALA A 174 25.81 -0.42 -23.92
C ALA A 174 26.09 -1.52 -22.86
N GLY A 175 25.43 -1.46 -21.71
CA GLY A 175 25.60 -2.46 -20.67
C GLY A 175 24.97 -3.82 -20.99
N ALA A 176 23.90 -3.84 -21.78
CA ALA A 176 23.30 -5.07 -22.31
C ALA A 176 24.19 -5.73 -23.36
N GLU A 177 24.79 -4.95 -24.27
CA GLU A 177 25.77 -5.44 -25.26
C GLU A 177 27.01 -6.02 -24.58
N GLU A 178 27.55 -5.32 -23.58
CA GLU A 178 28.68 -5.83 -22.79
C GLU A 178 28.33 -7.13 -22.08
N PHE A 179 27.15 -7.21 -21.45
CA PHE A 179 26.70 -8.44 -20.81
C PHE A 179 26.57 -9.59 -21.82
N TRP A 180 25.99 -9.30 -22.98
CA TRP A 180 25.74 -10.31 -23.99
C TRP A 180 27.05 -10.83 -24.60
N TRP A 181 28.06 -9.96 -24.76
CA TRP A 181 29.40 -10.38 -25.14
C TRP A 181 29.97 -11.44 -24.18
N HIS A 182 29.76 -11.30 -22.86
CA HIS A 182 30.15 -12.31 -21.87
C HIS A 182 29.43 -13.65 -22.04
N VAL A 183 28.15 -13.62 -22.44
CA VAL A 183 27.36 -14.82 -22.75
C VAL A 183 27.93 -15.51 -24.00
N GLU A 184 28.17 -14.77 -25.08
CA GLU A 184 28.66 -15.31 -26.35
C GLU A 184 30.09 -15.84 -26.29
N ASN A 185 30.96 -15.20 -25.50
CA ASN A 185 32.36 -15.58 -25.34
C ASN A 185 32.60 -16.52 -24.16
N ASP A 186 31.53 -16.99 -23.52
CA ASP A 186 31.57 -17.90 -22.37
C ASP A 186 32.55 -17.44 -21.26
N THR A 187 32.61 -16.12 -21.03
CA THR A 187 33.51 -15.50 -20.06
C THR A 187 32.66 -14.92 -18.93
N PRO A 188 32.91 -15.24 -17.65
CA PRO A 188 32.11 -14.71 -16.55
C PRO A 188 32.15 -13.16 -16.51
N PRO A 189 31.01 -12.48 -16.32
CA PRO A 189 30.98 -11.03 -16.18
C PRO A 189 31.55 -10.59 -14.84
N PRO A 190 32.15 -9.39 -14.75
CA PRO A 190 32.63 -8.85 -13.48
C PRO A 190 31.46 -8.66 -12.49
N ALA A 191 31.72 -8.91 -11.21
CA ALA A 191 30.72 -8.72 -10.15
C ALA A 191 30.40 -7.24 -9.90
N GLN A 192 31.39 -6.36 -10.10
CA GLN A 192 31.25 -4.93 -9.90
C GLN A 192 30.97 -4.25 -11.24
N VAL A 193 29.94 -3.41 -11.24
CA VAL A 193 29.54 -2.56 -12.36
C VAL A 193 29.75 -1.09 -12.00
N SER A 194 29.92 -0.26 -13.02
CA SER A 194 29.98 1.19 -12.85
C SER A 194 28.68 1.72 -12.25
N THR A 195 28.77 2.72 -11.37
CA THR A 195 27.60 3.39 -10.82
C THR A 195 26.94 4.24 -11.91
N ILE A 196 25.66 3.99 -12.16
CA ILE A 196 24.80 4.71 -13.10
C ILE A 196 23.79 5.55 -12.30
N GLU A 197 23.59 6.79 -12.73
CA GLU A 197 22.48 7.61 -12.26
C GLU A 197 21.17 7.07 -12.86
N ILE A 198 20.29 6.58 -11.99
CA ILE A 198 19.01 5.98 -12.39
C ILE A 198 17.90 7.03 -12.24
N PRO A 199 17.06 7.24 -13.27
CA PRO A 199 15.91 8.12 -13.16
C PRO A 199 14.99 7.73 -12.00
N VAL A 200 14.63 8.72 -11.19
CA VAL A 200 13.71 8.50 -10.06
C VAL A 200 12.28 8.53 -10.57
N VAL A 201 11.53 7.46 -10.30
CA VAL A 201 10.08 7.42 -10.48
C VAL A 201 9.47 7.59 -9.10
N ASN A 202 8.90 8.76 -8.79
CA ASN A 202 8.40 9.07 -7.46
C ASN A 202 7.11 8.30 -7.11
N GLY A 203 6.95 8.01 -5.82
CA GLY A 203 5.69 7.58 -5.24
C GLY A 203 4.69 8.73 -5.05
N GLU A 204 3.60 8.45 -4.34
CA GLU A 204 2.54 9.42 -4.00
C GLU A 204 2.72 10.01 -2.59
N LEU A 205 3.63 9.47 -1.77
CA LEU A 205 3.83 9.94 -0.39
C LEU A 205 4.36 11.38 -0.36
N VAL A 206 3.60 12.24 0.31
CA VAL A 206 3.98 13.61 0.63
C VAL A 206 4.31 13.70 2.12
N VAL A 207 5.56 14.00 2.43
CA VAL A 207 6.01 14.24 3.81
C VAL A 207 5.84 15.73 4.13
N LEU A 208 4.90 16.03 5.02
CA LEU A 208 4.73 17.38 5.57
C LEU A 208 5.75 17.59 6.69
N GLN A 209 6.50 18.69 6.63
CA GLN A 209 7.52 19.03 7.62
C GLN A 209 7.15 20.29 8.38
N GLY A 210 7.49 20.32 9.67
CA GLY A 210 7.39 21.50 10.53
C GLY A 210 6.64 21.24 11.83
N LYS A 211 6.95 22.05 12.84
CA LYS A 211 6.48 21.88 14.23
C LYS A 211 4.97 21.68 14.34
N ALA A 212 4.17 22.40 13.55
CA ALA A 212 2.72 22.27 13.58
C ALA A 212 2.22 20.87 13.14
N TYR A 213 2.90 20.23 12.19
CA TYR A 213 2.55 18.87 11.76
C TYR A 213 3.06 17.82 12.77
N ASP A 214 4.21 18.06 13.39
CA ASP A 214 4.73 17.21 14.47
C ASP A 214 3.77 17.20 15.67
N GLU A 215 3.27 18.37 16.08
CA GLU A 215 2.27 18.51 17.15
C GLU A 215 0.96 17.76 16.80
N LEU A 216 0.49 17.84 15.55
CA LEU A 216 -0.69 17.08 15.10
C LEU A 216 -0.44 15.56 15.13
N ALA A 217 0.76 15.11 14.76
CA ALA A 217 1.14 13.71 14.81
C ALA A 217 1.14 13.20 16.26
N ASP A 218 1.75 13.94 17.18
CA ASP A 218 1.78 13.62 18.62
C ASP A 218 0.38 13.54 19.21
N LEU A 219 -0.50 14.51 18.91
CA LEU A 219 -1.90 14.51 19.35
C LEU A 219 -2.65 13.26 18.85
N LEU A 220 -2.45 12.86 17.59
CA LEU A 220 -3.08 11.67 17.03
C LEU A 220 -2.57 10.38 17.70
N VAL A 221 -1.26 10.29 17.96
CA VAL A 221 -0.65 9.15 18.67
C VAL A 221 -1.19 9.05 20.09
N CYS A 222 -1.25 10.16 20.83
CA CYS A 222 -1.84 10.21 22.17
C CYS A 222 -3.30 9.76 22.15
N SER A 223 -4.11 10.30 21.23
CA SER A 223 -5.54 9.94 21.10
C SER A 223 -5.74 8.45 20.81
N LYS A 224 -4.95 7.87 19.89
CA LYS A 224 -4.98 6.43 19.62
C LYS A 224 -4.57 5.60 20.84
N SER A 225 -3.57 6.06 21.59
CA SER A 225 -3.10 5.39 22.81
C SER A 225 -4.18 5.41 23.90
N SER A 226 -4.86 6.55 24.10
CA SER A 226 -5.98 6.67 25.03
C SER A 226 -7.14 5.72 24.67
N ARG A 227 -7.43 5.55 23.37
CA ARG A 227 -8.45 4.59 22.92
C ARG A 227 -8.09 3.16 23.30
N ILE A 228 -6.84 2.75 23.08
CA ILE A 228 -6.35 1.41 23.47
C ILE A 228 -6.50 1.21 24.98
N MET A 229 -6.14 2.21 25.79
CA MET A 229 -6.29 2.14 27.24
C MET A 229 -7.76 2.02 27.69
N ALA A 230 -8.66 2.76 27.04
CA ALA A 230 -10.09 2.68 27.31
C ALA A 230 -10.67 1.31 26.94
N GLU A 231 -10.31 0.76 25.78
CA GLU A 231 -10.69 -0.60 25.33
C GLU A 231 -10.20 -1.66 26.33
N ALA A 232 -8.94 -1.57 26.79
CA ALA A 232 -8.37 -2.50 27.76
C ALA A 232 -9.08 -2.44 29.13
N GLU A 233 -9.45 -1.23 29.59
CA GLU A 233 -10.19 -1.06 30.84
C GLU A 233 -11.62 -1.62 30.74
N GLU A 234 -12.29 -1.43 29.60
CA GLU A 234 -13.58 -2.04 29.33
C GLU A 234 -13.51 -3.57 29.41
N GLU A 235 -12.52 -4.18 28.74
CA GLU A 235 -12.30 -5.62 28.82
C GLU A 235 -12.05 -6.10 30.26
N ARG A 236 -11.28 -5.34 31.04
CA ARG A 236 -11.00 -5.64 32.46
C ARG A 236 -12.27 -5.62 33.31
N VAL A 237 -13.10 -4.59 33.16
CA VAL A 237 -14.38 -4.46 33.89
C VAL A 237 -15.34 -5.58 33.50
N ILE A 238 -15.45 -5.88 32.20
CA ILE A 238 -16.26 -6.99 31.70
C ILE A 238 -15.79 -8.30 32.31
N ALA A 239 -14.47 -8.56 32.32
CA ALA A 239 -13.88 -9.77 32.89
C ALA A 239 -14.26 -9.98 34.37
N GLU A 240 -14.23 -8.92 35.17
CA GLU A 240 -14.63 -8.99 36.58
C GLU A 240 -16.13 -9.30 36.74
N ILE A 241 -16.98 -8.68 35.93
CA ILE A 241 -18.41 -8.98 35.92
C ILE A 241 -18.65 -10.45 35.55
N LYS A 242 -17.88 -11.02 34.60
CA LYS A 242 -17.96 -12.46 34.28
C LYS A 242 -17.70 -13.31 35.51
N ARG A 243 -16.67 -12.98 36.29
CA ARG A 243 -16.33 -13.74 37.51
C ARG A 243 -17.47 -13.75 38.51
N VAL A 244 -18.08 -12.59 38.75
CA VAL A 244 -19.25 -12.46 39.64
C VAL A 244 -20.44 -13.28 39.12
N MET A 245 -20.73 -13.18 37.82
CA MET A 245 -21.82 -13.94 37.20
C MET A 245 -21.62 -15.45 37.30
N ILE A 246 -20.38 -15.94 37.10
CA ILE A 246 -20.04 -17.35 37.25
C ILE A 246 -20.19 -17.79 38.71
N ALA A 247 -19.61 -17.05 39.66
CA ALA A 247 -19.61 -17.40 41.08
C ALA A 247 -21.01 -17.47 41.69
N GLN A 248 -21.97 -16.71 41.14
CA GLN A 248 -23.35 -16.66 41.59
C GLN A 248 -24.34 -17.38 40.65
N GLU A 249 -23.84 -18.11 39.64
CA GLU A 249 -24.65 -18.84 38.67
C GLU A 249 -25.70 -17.97 37.93
N LEU A 250 -25.35 -16.72 37.63
CA LEU A 250 -26.25 -15.72 37.04
C LEU A 250 -26.24 -15.78 35.50
N GLY A 251 -27.42 -15.95 34.91
CA GLY A 251 -27.65 -15.95 33.46
C GLY A 251 -27.75 -14.54 32.82
N LEU A 252 -28.19 -13.55 33.61
CA LEU A 252 -28.48 -12.19 33.19
C LEU A 252 -28.29 -11.25 34.39
N VAL A 253 -27.57 -10.16 34.21
CA VAL A 253 -27.33 -9.16 35.27
C VAL A 253 -27.62 -7.75 34.76
N GLN A 254 -28.27 -6.95 35.61
CA GLN A 254 -28.46 -5.52 35.43
C GLN A 254 -27.63 -4.79 36.49
N LEU A 255 -26.62 -4.04 36.07
CA LEU A 255 -25.75 -3.24 36.92
C LEU A 255 -26.15 -1.77 36.81
N GLY A 256 -26.62 -1.21 37.93
CA GLY A 256 -27.24 0.11 37.93
C GLY A 256 -28.41 0.18 36.94
N ARG A 257 -28.70 1.37 36.42
CA ARG A 257 -29.76 1.55 35.40
C ARG A 257 -29.28 1.27 33.99
N ASN A 258 -27.97 1.29 33.76
CA ASN A 258 -27.44 1.53 32.42
C ASN A 258 -26.68 0.35 31.81
N VAL A 259 -26.39 -0.72 32.55
CA VAL A 259 -25.57 -1.83 32.04
C VAL A 259 -26.31 -3.14 32.23
N ARG A 260 -26.59 -3.84 31.14
CA ARG A 260 -27.23 -5.16 31.11
C ARG A 260 -26.30 -6.16 30.43
N ILE A 261 -26.02 -7.27 31.11
CA ILE A 261 -25.06 -8.28 30.63
C ILE A 261 -25.72 -9.65 30.67
N SER A 262 -25.64 -10.38 29.57
CA SER A 262 -26.29 -11.69 29.40
C SER A 262 -25.38 -12.70 28.73
N TRP A 263 -25.51 -13.98 29.08
CA TRP A 263 -24.88 -15.07 28.35
C TRP A 263 -25.64 -15.38 27.06
N LYS A 264 -24.92 -15.56 25.94
CA LYS A 264 -25.48 -15.98 24.64
C LYS A 264 -24.65 -17.12 24.02
N PRO A 265 -25.21 -17.89 23.06
CA PRO A 265 -24.43 -18.80 22.24
C PRO A 265 -23.33 -18.00 21.51
N GLY A 266 -22.06 -18.27 21.83
CA GLY A 266 -20.91 -17.51 21.32
C GLY A 266 -20.23 -16.58 22.32
N GLY A 267 -20.74 -16.43 23.55
CA GLY A 267 -20.08 -15.69 24.62
C GLY A 267 -21.01 -14.73 25.37
N ILE A 268 -20.42 -13.83 26.16
CA ILE A 268 -21.19 -12.78 26.85
C ILE A 268 -21.54 -11.68 25.86
N GLN A 269 -22.81 -11.27 25.88
CA GLN A 269 -23.22 -10.00 25.28
C GLN A 269 -23.39 -8.96 26.39
N VAL A 270 -22.62 -7.88 26.27
CA VAL A 270 -22.80 -6.65 27.06
C VAL A 270 -23.69 -5.72 26.26
N ARG A 271 -24.72 -5.18 26.92
CA ARG A 271 -25.56 -4.11 26.40
C ARG A 271 -25.59 -2.99 27.41
N THR A 272 -25.02 -1.86 27.06
CA THR A 272 -25.28 -0.64 27.81
C THR A 272 -26.59 -0.04 27.28
N GLU A 273 -27.48 0.46 28.15
CA GLU A 273 -28.44 1.49 27.73
C GLU A 273 -27.60 2.73 27.41
N GLY A 274 -27.01 2.73 26.20
CA GLY A 274 -25.83 3.53 25.90
C GLY A 274 -25.41 3.55 24.43
N ASP A 275 -25.99 2.71 23.56
CA ASP A 275 -25.85 2.91 22.11
C ASP A 275 -26.33 4.31 21.65
N LYS A 276 -27.03 5.07 22.52
CA LYS A 276 -27.35 6.50 22.37
C LYS A 276 -26.37 7.47 23.05
N ILE A 277 -25.61 7.04 24.05
CA ILE A 277 -24.55 7.85 24.70
C ILE A 277 -23.38 8.09 23.73
N LEU A 278 -23.09 7.11 22.87
CA LEU A 278 -22.11 7.23 21.78
C LEU A 278 -22.49 8.24 20.67
N SER A 279 -23.71 8.80 20.73
CA SER A 279 -24.14 9.87 19.81
C SER A 279 -24.00 11.29 20.39
N TRP A 280 -23.35 11.42 21.55
CA TRP A 280 -23.09 12.71 22.18
C TRP A 280 -21.85 13.37 21.59
N THR A 281 -21.88 14.70 21.50
CA THR A 281 -20.73 15.48 21.03
C THR A 281 -19.55 15.35 21.99
N GLU A 282 -18.34 15.56 21.50
CA GLU A 282 -17.11 15.51 22.30
C GLU A 282 -17.19 16.40 23.54
N GLU A 283 -17.80 17.59 23.41
CA GLU A 283 -18.02 18.54 24.52
C GLU A 283 -18.88 17.94 25.64
N VAL A 284 -19.95 17.22 25.30
CA VAL A 284 -20.80 16.55 26.29
C VAL A 284 -20.02 15.46 27.02
N VAL A 285 -19.23 14.67 26.28
CA VAL A 285 -18.38 13.62 26.87
C VAL A 285 -17.32 14.22 27.80
N GLN A 286 -16.67 15.33 27.43
CA GLN A 286 -15.68 16.02 28.26
C GLN A 286 -16.29 16.49 29.59
N HIS A 287 -17.44 17.17 29.58
CA HIS A 287 -18.08 17.63 30.81
C HIS A 287 -18.54 16.47 31.71
N LEU A 288 -18.96 15.34 31.14
CA LEU A 288 -19.29 14.14 31.91
C LEU A 288 -18.07 13.51 32.57
N CYS A 289 -16.94 13.43 31.87
CA CYS A 289 -15.67 12.95 32.40
C CYS A 289 -15.16 13.83 33.55
N LEU A 290 -15.41 15.15 33.49
CA LEU A 290 -15.06 16.11 34.54
C LEU A 290 -16.07 16.14 35.70
N GLY A 291 -17.19 15.40 35.61
CA GLY A 291 -18.25 15.39 36.61
C GLY A 291 -19.15 16.62 36.59
N ASP A 292 -19.04 17.48 35.59
CA ASP A 292 -19.87 18.67 35.37
C ASP A 292 -21.20 18.28 34.68
N LEU A 293 -22.06 17.67 35.49
CA LEU A 293 -23.36 17.17 35.03
C LEU A 293 -24.28 18.28 34.53
N GLU A 294 -24.19 19.49 35.08
CA GLU A 294 -25.09 20.59 34.71
C GLU A 294 -24.80 21.08 33.28
N GLN A 295 -23.52 21.27 32.97
CA GLN A 295 -23.10 21.73 31.66
C GLN A 295 -23.28 20.66 30.58
N ALA A 296 -23.02 19.38 30.91
CA ALA A 296 -23.31 18.25 30.03
C ALA A 296 -24.80 18.15 29.66
N VAL A 297 -25.71 18.35 30.63
CA VAL A 297 -27.17 18.39 30.39
C VAL A 297 -27.55 19.53 29.43
N LYS A 298 -26.94 20.71 29.61
CA LYS A 298 -27.25 21.89 28.82
C LYS A 298 -26.82 21.75 27.37
N MET A 299 -25.67 21.12 27.14
CA MET A 299 -25.09 20.92 25.79
C MET A 299 -25.75 19.77 25.02
N ALA A 300 -26.35 18.79 25.71
CA ALA A 300 -27.10 17.70 25.09
C ALA A 300 -28.49 18.13 24.56
N ALA A 301 -28.64 19.36 24.06
CA ALA A 301 -29.89 20.09 23.79
C ALA A 301 -30.91 19.41 22.84
N GLY A 302 -30.58 18.25 22.26
CA GLY A 302 -31.52 17.39 21.52
C GLY A 302 -32.23 16.30 22.36
N TYR A 303 -31.84 16.09 23.62
CA TYR A 303 -32.41 15.04 24.48
C TYR A 303 -33.32 15.64 25.56
N SER A 304 -34.53 15.10 25.75
CA SER A 304 -35.41 15.59 26.82
C SER A 304 -34.73 15.42 28.19
N ARG A 305 -34.82 16.43 29.08
CA ARG A 305 -34.23 16.40 30.44
C ARG A 305 -34.59 15.13 31.23
N LYS A 306 -35.80 14.58 31.00
CA LYS A 306 -36.27 13.31 31.59
C LYS A 306 -35.61 12.06 30.98
N THR A 307 -35.27 12.11 29.70
CA THR A 307 -34.55 11.03 28.99
C THR A 307 -33.09 11.02 29.43
N PHE A 308 -32.45 12.19 29.44
CA PHE A 308 -31.05 12.38 29.83
C PHE A 308 -30.80 12.07 31.32
N GLN A 309 -31.67 12.51 32.24
CA GLN A 309 -31.55 12.19 33.67
C GLN A 309 -31.84 10.71 34.00
N LYS A 310 -32.57 9.99 33.14
CA LYS A 310 -32.74 8.53 33.26
C LYS A 310 -31.49 7.79 32.80
N GLU A 311 -30.83 8.30 31.76
CA GLU A 311 -29.62 7.74 31.15
C GLU A 311 -28.34 8.06 31.94
N ILE A 312 -28.31 9.12 32.76
CA ILE A 312 -27.15 9.48 33.60
C ILE A 312 -27.44 9.18 35.08
N HIS A 313 -27.21 7.93 35.46
CA HIS A 313 -26.99 7.54 36.86
C HIS A 313 -25.68 6.79 36.98
N VAL A 314 -24.60 7.47 36.56
CA VAL A 314 -23.22 7.00 36.72
C VAL A 314 -22.69 7.65 38.00
N ARG A 315 -22.61 6.88 39.10
CA ARG A 315 -21.81 7.33 40.25
C ARG A 315 -20.34 7.25 39.84
N SER A 316 -19.70 8.42 39.85
CA SER A 316 -18.26 8.65 39.63
C SER A 316 -17.67 7.99 38.38
N PHE A 317 -18.00 8.53 37.20
CA PHE A 317 -17.11 8.43 36.06
C PHE A 317 -15.92 9.34 36.38
N ARG A 318 -14.77 8.77 36.75
CA ARG A 318 -13.48 9.47 36.73
C ARG A 318 -12.57 8.66 35.82
N PRO A 319 -12.60 8.88 34.50
CA PRO A 319 -11.45 8.53 33.71
C PRO A 319 -10.34 9.48 34.16
N THR A 320 -9.38 8.97 34.93
CA THR A 320 -8.01 9.45 34.74
C THR A 320 -7.72 9.30 33.25
N PHE A 321 -7.21 10.36 32.59
CA PHE A 321 -7.00 10.55 31.14
C PHE A 321 -8.04 11.40 30.40
N TYR A 322 -7.81 12.72 30.46
CA TYR A 322 -7.78 13.68 29.33
C TYR A 322 -7.42 15.08 29.86
N GLY A 323 -7.71 15.34 31.14
CA GLY A 323 -7.53 16.65 31.78
C GLY A 323 -6.08 17.10 31.90
N GLU A 324 -5.16 16.21 32.30
CA GLU A 324 -3.77 16.59 32.58
C GLU A 324 -2.99 16.98 31.30
N ALA A 325 -3.28 16.34 30.16
CA ALA A 325 -2.63 16.69 28.89
C ALA A 325 -3.18 17.99 28.26
N LYS A 326 -4.48 18.28 28.45
CA LYS A 326 -5.12 19.50 27.91
C LYS A 326 -4.62 20.76 28.64
N GLU A 327 -4.39 20.67 29.95
CA GLU A 327 -3.82 21.77 30.74
C GLU A 327 -2.38 22.09 30.32
N GLU A 328 -1.57 21.09 29.95
CA GLU A 328 -0.21 21.32 29.44
C GLU A 328 -0.19 21.92 28.03
N ILE A 329 -1.13 21.50 27.16
CA ILE A 329 -1.26 22.05 25.79
C ILE A 329 -1.78 23.50 25.81
N ASP A 330 -2.77 23.80 26.65
CA ASP A 330 -3.37 25.13 26.75
C ASP A 330 -2.40 26.14 27.43
N ASN A 331 -1.52 25.68 28.33
CA ASN A 331 -0.46 26.51 28.93
C ASN A 331 0.76 26.70 28.02
N ALA A 332 1.01 25.80 27.07
CA ALA A 332 2.08 25.94 26.07
C ALA A 332 1.70 26.87 24.90
N ALA A 333 0.41 27.22 24.78
CA ALA A 333 -0.14 28.10 23.75
C ALA A 333 -0.31 29.57 24.19
N GLN A 334 0.12 29.94 25.41
CA GLN A 334 0.15 31.31 25.94
C GLN A 334 1.58 31.86 26.05
#